data_AF-A0A7V8VNF5-F1
#
_entry.id   AF-A0A7V8VNF5-F1
#
_cell.length_a   1.000
_cell.length_b   1.000
_cell.length_c   1.000
_cell.angle_alpha   90.00
_cell.angle_beta   90.00
_cell.angle_gamma   90.00
#
_symmetry.space_group_name_H-M   'P 1'
#
loop_
_entity.id
_entity.type
_entity.pdbx_description
1 polymer ?
#
loop_
_entity_poly.entity_id
_entity_poly.type
_entity_poly.pdbx_seq_one_letter_code
_entity_poly.pdbx_strand_id
1 'polypeptide(L)'
;MASSSPGRRGWQRNKIFKFFASLKLAVVLLAVLIVASIAGTIYESSFDAKVARAYVYGAPWFNLWLLLLVANLAVSALSRWPWKKYHVAFLITHLGIITLLFGSLIGRIWGTEGTITLFRGDPPSNRLLMDQHQLRVRDTDGIIKGYSAEFINRHPTPEKPWDLGPLASGARLSILQYAPAVEGKLNPKPLDAGGVP
;
A
#
# COMPACT_ATOMS: atom_id res chain seq x y z
N MET A 1 6.68 -28.38 -52.45
CA MET A 1 6.79 -28.40 -50.97
C MET A 1 5.93 -27.27 -50.42
N ALA A 2 4.73 -27.57 -49.93
CA ALA A 2 3.83 -26.57 -49.36
C ALA A 2 4.34 -26.18 -47.97
N SER A 3 4.78 -24.94 -47.80
CA SER A 3 5.12 -24.36 -46.51
C SER A 3 3.84 -24.20 -45.69
N SER A 4 3.65 -25.08 -44.72
CA SER A 4 2.62 -24.96 -43.71
C SER A 4 2.88 -23.68 -42.90
N SER A 5 2.17 -22.61 -43.25
CA SER A 5 2.08 -21.42 -42.42
C SER A 5 1.65 -21.87 -41.02
N PRO A 6 2.39 -21.54 -39.94
CA PRO A 6 1.98 -21.94 -38.60
C PRO A 6 0.62 -21.29 -38.31
N GLY A 7 -0.44 -22.09 -38.42
CA GLY A 7 -1.80 -21.63 -38.19
C GLY A 7 -1.89 -21.00 -36.80
N ARG A 8 -2.47 -19.80 -36.72
CA ARG A 8 -2.73 -19.12 -35.44
C ARG A 8 -3.39 -20.13 -34.49
N ARG A 9 -2.76 -20.40 -33.35
CA ARG A 9 -3.26 -21.37 -32.35
C ARG A 9 -4.71 -21.02 -31.99
N GLY A 10 -5.58 -22.03 -31.82
CA GLY A 10 -7.03 -21.84 -31.61
C GLY A 10 -7.38 -20.82 -30.52
N TRP A 11 -6.58 -20.75 -29.46
CA TRP A 11 -6.76 -19.80 -28.34
C TRP A 11 -6.68 -18.30 -28.72
N GLN A 12 -5.96 -17.95 -29.78
CA GLN A 12 -5.76 -16.57 -30.25
C GLN A 12 -6.96 -16.08 -31.06
N ARG A 13 -7.83 -17.00 -31.46
CA ARG A 13 -9.04 -16.71 -32.24
C ARG A 13 -10.21 -16.34 -31.34
N ASN A 14 -10.13 -16.64 -30.04
CA ASN A 14 -11.15 -16.33 -29.04
C ASN A 14 -11.40 -14.82 -28.96
N LYS A 15 -12.67 -14.40 -28.99
CA LYS A 15 -13.07 -12.98 -28.92
C LYS A 15 -12.57 -12.30 -27.64
N ILE A 16 -12.59 -13.03 -26.52
CA ILE A 16 -12.07 -12.58 -25.21
C ILE A 16 -10.57 -12.30 -25.30
N PHE A 17 -9.80 -13.21 -25.90
CA PHE A 17 -8.35 -13.02 -26.08
C PHE A 17 -8.05 -11.78 -26.93
N LYS A 18 -8.78 -11.58 -28.03
CA LYS A 18 -8.62 -10.39 -28.88
C LYS A 18 -9.00 -9.10 -28.17
N PHE A 19 -10.02 -9.14 -27.29
CA PHE A 19 -10.42 -8.01 -26.48
C PHE A 19 -9.32 -7.61 -25.50
N PHE A 20 -8.79 -8.57 -24.73
CA PHE A 20 -7.67 -8.32 -23.81
C PHE A 20 -6.35 -8.01 -24.53
N ALA A 21 -6.15 -8.45 -25.77
CA ALA A 21 -4.99 -8.06 -26.59
C ALA A 21 -5.13 -6.68 -27.27
N SER A 22 -6.24 -5.97 -27.06
CA SER A 22 -6.55 -4.74 -27.80
C SER A 22 -5.68 -3.55 -27.35
N LEU A 23 -5.07 -2.86 -28.32
CA LEU A 23 -4.36 -1.60 -28.07
C LEU A 23 -5.33 -0.48 -27.62
N LYS A 24 -6.56 -0.44 -28.16
CA LYS A 24 -7.56 0.55 -27.73
C LYS A 24 -7.89 0.39 -26.26
N LEU A 25 -8.02 -0.86 -25.79
CA LEU A 25 -8.23 -1.16 -24.38
C LEU A 25 -7.04 -0.69 -23.55
N ALA A 26 -5.80 -0.98 -23.98
CA ALA A 26 -4.59 -0.55 -23.29
C ALA A 26 -4.55 0.98 -23.08
N VAL A 27 -4.84 1.75 -24.13
CA VAL A 27 -4.84 3.22 -24.07
C VAL A 27 -5.90 3.75 -23.11
N VAL A 28 -7.10 3.18 -23.13
CA VAL A 28 -8.18 3.58 -22.20
C VAL A 28 -7.80 3.24 -20.75
N LEU A 29 -7.30 2.02 -20.49
CA LEU A 29 -6.85 1.61 -19.16
C LEU A 29 -5.75 2.54 -18.64
N LEU A 30 -4.77 2.85 -19.49
CA LEU A 30 -3.67 3.74 -19.12
C LEU A 30 -4.16 5.17 -18.84
N ALA A 31 -5.05 5.71 -19.68
CA ALA A 31 -5.60 7.05 -19.47
C ALA A 31 -6.38 7.17 -18.16
N VAL A 32 -7.22 6.17 -17.84
CA VAL A 32 -7.97 6.13 -16.57
C VAL A 32 -7.01 6.07 -15.38
N LEU A 33 -6.00 5.20 -15.43
CA LEU A 33 -5.01 5.07 -14.37
C LEU A 33 -4.16 6.34 -14.21
N ILE A 34 -3.79 7.02 -15.30
CA ILE A 34 -3.07 8.30 -15.24
C ILE A 34 -3.92 9.36 -14.55
N VAL A 35 -5.18 9.54 -14.97
CA VAL A 35 -6.08 10.53 -14.35
C VAL A 35 -6.31 10.21 -12.88
N ALA A 36 -6.53 8.94 -12.54
CA ALA A 36 -6.66 8.48 -11.17
C ALA A 36 -5.40 8.76 -10.33
N SER A 37 -4.21 8.50 -10.88
CA SER A 37 -2.94 8.80 -10.20
C SER A 37 -2.72 10.30 -10.01
N ILE A 38 -3.01 11.13 -11.02
CA ILE A 38 -2.93 12.59 -10.90
C ILE A 38 -3.88 13.09 -9.80
N ALA A 39 -5.13 12.61 -9.79
CA ALA A 39 -6.09 12.95 -8.76
C ALA A 39 -5.62 12.48 -7.37
N GLY A 40 -5.04 11.28 -7.28
CA GLY A 40 -4.43 10.75 -6.06
C GLY A 40 -3.30 11.63 -5.53
N THR A 41 -2.40 12.09 -6.40
CA THR A 41 -1.30 12.98 -6.03
C THR A 41 -1.79 14.35 -5.55
N ILE A 42 -2.81 14.93 -6.20
CA ILE A 42 -3.40 16.21 -5.75
C ILE A 42 -4.09 16.04 -4.39
N TYR A 43 -4.77 14.90 -4.19
CA TYR A 43 -5.40 14.58 -2.92
C TYR A 43 -4.36 14.39 -1.81
N GLU A 44 -3.24 13.74 -2.11
CA GLU A 44 -2.08 13.59 -1.21
C GLU A 44 -1.42 14.92 -0.86
N SER A 45 -1.34 15.88 -1.79
CA SER A 45 -0.78 17.19 -1.47
C SER A 45 -1.73 18.06 -0.63
N SER A 46 -3.03 17.76 -0.64
CA SER A 46 -4.07 18.58 0.02
C SER A 46 -4.54 17.99 1.35
N PHE A 47 -4.52 16.66 1.47
CA PHE A 47 -4.93 15.89 2.64
C PHE A 47 -3.76 14.99 3.06
N ASP A 48 -3.68 14.66 4.35
CA ASP A 48 -2.66 13.78 4.91
C ASP A 48 -2.36 12.57 4.00
N ALA A 49 -1.08 12.37 3.66
CA ALA A 49 -0.64 11.41 2.65
C ALA A 49 -1.11 9.97 2.92
N LYS A 50 -1.31 9.63 4.20
CA LYS A 50 -1.88 8.35 4.61
C LYS A 50 -3.30 8.12 4.10
N VAL A 51 -4.13 9.16 4.15
CA VAL A 51 -5.54 9.08 3.74
C VAL A 51 -5.64 8.92 2.23
N ALA A 52 -4.88 9.70 1.47
CA ALA A 52 -4.84 9.58 0.01
C ALA A 52 -4.44 8.18 -0.46
N ARG A 53 -3.43 7.59 0.20
CA ARG A 53 -2.96 6.24 -0.12
C ARG A 53 -3.99 5.15 0.17
N ALA A 54 -4.69 5.25 1.30
CA ALA A 54 -5.75 4.31 1.65
C ALA A 54 -6.96 4.42 0.72
N TYR A 55 -7.38 5.64 0.36
CA TYR A 55 -8.62 5.86 -0.39
C TYR A 55 -8.49 5.73 -1.92
N VAL A 56 -7.33 6.04 -2.50
CA VAL A 56 -7.12 5.96 -3.96
C VAL A 56 -6.43 4.66 -4.33
N TYR A 57 -5.22 4.44 -3.84
CA TYR A 57 -4.43 3.25 -4.20
C TYR A 57 -4.90 1.99 -3.45
N GLY A 58 -5.46 2.15 -2.25
CA GLY A 58 -6.06 1.07 -1.48
C GLY A 58 -7.40 0.59 -2.04
N ALA A 59 -8.13 1.43 -2.77
CA ALA A 59 -9.50 1.16 -3.14
C ALA A 59 -9.67 0.02 -4.16
N PRO A 60 -10.73 -0.81 -4.01
CA PRO A 60 -10.95 -1.96 -4.88
C PRO A 60 -11.15 -1.58 -6.34
N TRP A 61 -11.73 -0.40 -6.62
CA TRP A 61 -11.91 0.07 -8.00
C TRP A 61 -10.56 0.31 -8.70
N PHE A 62 -9.62 0.99 -8.04
CA PHE A 62 -8.30 1.28 -8.62
C PHE A 62 -7.52 -0.02 -8.86
N ASN A 63 -7.58 -0.95 -7.90
CA ASN A 63 -6.96 -2.27 -8.01
C ASN A 63 -7.54 -3.09 -9.17
N LEU A 64 -8.85 -2.99 -9.42
CA LEU A 64 -9.49 -3.64 -10.56
C LEU A 64 -8.94 -3.09 -11.89
N TRP A 65 -8.85 -1.77 -12.05
CA TRP A 65 -8.27 -1.15 -13.25
C TRP A 65 -6.80 -1.55 -13.45
N LEU A 66 -6.03 -1.60 -12.36
CA LEU A 66 -4.62 -2.01 -12.39
C LEU A 66 -4.45 -3.49 -12.79
N LEU A 67 -5.32 -4.37 -12.27
CA LEU A 67 -5.34 -5.78 -12.65
C LEU A 67 -5.75 -5.98 -14.11
N LEU A 68 -6.73 -5.21 -14.60
CA LEU A 68 -7.11 -5.21 -16.02
C LEU A 68 -5.95 -4.75 -16.91
N LEU A 69 -5.17 -3.76 -16.49
CA LEU A 69 -3.96 -3.33 -17.20
C LEU A 69 -2.93 -4.46 -17.27
N VAL A 70 -2.63 -5.13 -16.15
CA VAL A 70 -1.69 -6.27 -16.12
C VAL A 70 -2.17 -7.39 -17.06
N ALA A 71 -3.46 -7.74 -17.00
CA ALA A 71 -4.04 -8.75 -17.88
C ALA A 71 -3.95 -8.36 -19.36
N ASN A 72 -4.23 -7.10 -19.70
CA ASN A 72 -4.09 -6.57 -21.06
C ASN A 72 -2.64 -6.64 -21.55
N LEU A 73 -1.66 -6.21 -20.75
CA LEU A 73 -0.24 -6.28 -21.10
C LEU A 73 0.23 -7.73 -21.30
N ALA A 74 -0.16 -8.64 -20.41
CA ALA A 74 0.21 -10.05 -20.50
C ALA A 74 -0.39 -10.71 -21.75
N VAL A 75 -1.68 -10.50 -22.01
CA VAL A 75 -2.35 -11.06 -23.20
C VAL A 75 -1.82 -10.42 -24.49
N SER A 76 -1.55 -9.10 -24.49
CA SER A 76 -0.90 -8.41 -25.60
C SER A 76 0.48 -8.99 -25.91
N ALA A 77 1.30 -9.26 -24.88
CA ALA A 77 2.61 -9.89 -25.03
C ALA A 77 2.52 -11.31 -25.61
N LEU A 78 1.57 -12.11 -25.11
CA LEU A 78 1.30 -13.48 -25.58
C LEU A 78 0.67 -13.53 -26.99
N SER A 79 -0.04 -12.48 -27.40
CA SER A 79 -0.69 -12.43 -28.72
C SER A 79 0.29 -12.48 -29.89
N ARG A 80 1.56 -12.10 -29.66
CA ARG A 80 2.64 -12.11 -30.64
C ARG A 80 3.47 -13.39 -30.63
N TRP A 81 3.01 -14.42 -29.93
CA TRP A 81 3.64 -15.74 -29.97
C TRP A 81 3.49 -16.37 -31.37
N PRO A 82 4.54 -16.95 -31.99
CA PRO A 82 5.89 -17.18 -31.44
C PRO A 82 6.80 -15.94 -31.54
N TRP A 83 7.48 -15.61 -30.44
CA TRP A 83 8.36 -14.46 -30.38
C TRP A 83 9.59 -14.65 -31.27
N LYS A 84 9.87 -13.65 -32.11
CA LYS A 84 11.06 -13.60 -32.95
C LYS A 84 11.99 -12.49 -32.47
N LYS A 85 13.25 -12.48 -32.92
CA LYS A 85 14.29 -11.53 -32.48
C LYS A 85 13.88 -10.05 -32.59
N TYR A 86 13.04 -9.69 -33.55
CA TYR A 86 12.53 -8.32 -33.71
C TYR A 86 11.43 -7.93 -32.72
N HIS A 87 10.87 -8.87 -31.94
CA HIS A 87 9.91 -8.60 -30.87
C HIS A 87 10.55 -8.42 -29.50
N VAL A 88 11.88 -8.50 -29.40
CA VAL A 88 12.60 -8.46 -28.12
C VAL A 88 12.35 -7.16 -27.37
N ALA A 89 12.49 -6.00 -28.03
CA ALA A 89 12.22 -4.70 -27.40
C ALA A 89 10.79 -4.61 -26.86
N PHE A 90 9.81 -5.02 -27.67
CA PHE A 90 8.40 -5.07 -27.27
C PHE A 90 8.18 -5.98 -26.05
N LEU A 91 8.77 -7.17 -26.04
CA LEU A 91 8.61 -8.14 -24.96
C LEU A 91 9.28 -7.67 -23.67
N ILE A 92 10.49 -7.10 -23.76
CA ILE A 92 11.21 -6.54 -22.61
C ILE A 92 10.39 -5.43 -21.94
N THR A 93 9.81 -4.51 -22.72
CA THR A 93 8.98 -3.43 -22.14
C THR A 93 7.76 -3.99 -21.41
N HIS A 94 7.06 -4.95 -22.00
CA HIS A 94 5.86 -5.52 -21.37
C HIS A 94 6.22 -6.32 -20.11
N LEU A 95 7.24 -7.17 -20.19
CA LEU A 95 7.70 -7.95 -19.04
C LEU A 95 8.27 -7.04 -17.94
N GLY A 96 8.96 -5.96 -18.30
CA GLY A 96 9.47 -4.97 -17.35
C GLY A 96 8.34 -4.31 -16.57
N ILE A 97 7.30 -3.81 -17.26
CA ILE A 97 6.14 -3.20 -16.60
C ILE A 97 5.41 -4.22 -15.72
N ILE A 98 5.18 -5.44 -16.22
CA ILE A 98 4.54 -6.51 -15.44
C ILE A 98 5.36 -6.83 -14.18
N THR A 99 6.69 -6.88 -14.29
CA THR A 99 7.60 -7.15 -13.17
C THR A 99 7.56 -6.04 -12.13
N LEU A 100 7.57 -4.77 -12.55
CA LEU A 100 7.43 -3.62 -11.64
C LEU A 100 6.09 -3.65 -10.89
N LEU A 101 4.99 -3.92 -11.61
CA LEU A 101 3.66 -4.01 -11.00
C LEU A 101 3.57 -5.17 -10.00
N PHE A 102 4.16 -6.32 -10.35
CA PHE A 102 4.20 -7.48 -9.44
C PHE A 102 5.08 -7.23 -8.21
N GLY A 103 6.25 -6.63 -8.38
CA GLY A 103 7.12 -6.23 -7.27
C GLY A 103 6.45 -5.21 -6.35
N SER A 104 5.73 -4.24 -6.91
CA SER A 104 4.93 -3.28 -6.15
C SER A 104 3.83 -3.98 -5.33
N LEU A 105 3.15 -4.99 -5.90
CA LEU A 105 2.13 -5.75 -5.17
C LEU A 105 2.72 -6.54 -3.99
N ILE A 106 3.88 -7.17 -4.18
CA ILE A 106 4.61 -7.85 -3.09
C ILE A 106 4.97 -6.84 -2.00
N GLY A 107 5.57 -5.71 -2.37
CA GLY A 107 5.92 -4.64 -1.44
C GLY A 107 4.71 -4.06 -0.71
N ARG A 108 3.52 -4.10 -1.31
CA ARG A 108 2.28 -3.66 -0.66
C ARG A 108 1.74 -4.67 0.36
N ILE A 109 1.88 -5.97 0.09
CA ILE A 109 1.34 -7.02 0.97
C ILE A 109 2.31 -7.31 2.13
N TRP A 110 3.61 -7.29 1.88
CA TRP A 110 4.65 -7.68 2.83
C TRP A 110 5.62 -6.56 3.22
N GLY A 111 5.53 -5.38 2.61
CA GLY A 111 6.41 -4.27 2.93
C GLY A 111 6.05 -3.61 4.25
N THR A 112 7.08 -3.13 4.94
CA THR A 112 6.96 -2.32 6.17
C THR A 112 7.37 -0.89 5.86
N GLU A 113 6.51 0.07 6.18
CA GLU A 113 6.77 1.49 5.97
C GLU A 113 7.18 2.16 7.27
N GLY A 114 8.26 2.94 7.23
CA GLY A 114 8.74 3.70 8.37
C GLY A 114 9.64 4.86 7.96
N THR A 115 9.79 5.80 8.89
CA THR A 115 10.60 6.99 8.75
C THR A 115 11.84 6.84 9.63
N ILE A 116 12.99 7.34 9.15
CA ILE A 116 14.18 7.51 9.97
C ILE A 116 14.49 8.99 9.99
N THR A 117 14.50 9.57 11.19
CA THR A 117 14.98 10.94 11.38
C THR A 117 16.50 10.90 11.54
N LEU A 118 17.21 11.59 10.66
CA LEU A 118 18.66 11.72 10.70
C LEU A 118 19.03 13.11 11.21
N PHE A 119 19.80 13.17 12.30
CA PHE A 119 20.32 14.41 12.84
C PHE A 119 21.77 14.61 12.37
N ARG A 120 22.10 15.83 11.95
CA ARG A 120 23.46 16.17 11.50
C ARG A 120 24.40 16.17 12.71
N GLY A 121 25.35 15.24 12.73
CA GLY A 121 26.37 15.12 13.79
C GLY A 121 26.14 13.96 14.76
N ASP A 122 24.96 13.34 14.75
CA ASP A 122 24.68 12.15 15.55
C ASP A 122 24.95 10.86 14.77
N PRO A 123 25.39 9.77 15.43
CA PRO A 123 25.46 8.46 14.81
C PRO A 123 24.07 8.01 14.32
N PRO A 124 24.00 7.32 13.17
CA PRO A 124 22.73 6.90 12.59
C PRO A 124 21.92 6.06 13.58
N SER A 125 20.67 6.47 13.80
CA SER A 125 19.71 5.74 14.62
C SER A 125 19.38 4.39 13.98
N ASN A 126 19.70 3.28 14.64
CA ASN A 126 19.32 1.91 14.23
C ASN A 126 17.86 1.59 14.60
N ARG A 127 16.98 2.59 14.53
CA ARG A 127 15.56 2.49 14.87
C ARG A 127 14.76 3.13 13.74
N LEU A 128 13.81 2.35 13.23
CA LEU A 128 12.80 2.82 12.29
C LEU A 128 11.59 3.32 13.08
N LEU A 129 11.18 4.56 12.85
CA LEU A 129 9.92 5.10 13.34
C LEU A 129 8.83 4.63 12.39
N MET A 130 8.13 3.57 12.76
CA MET A 130 6.92 3.16 12.06
C MET A 130 5.84 4.20 12.40
N ASP A 131 5.18 4.75 11.38
CA ASP A 131 3.99 5.57 11.56
C ASP A 131 2.79 4.66 11.85
N GLN A 132 2.91 3.84 12.89
CA GLN A 132 1.80 3.10 13.46
C GLN A 132 1.62 3.61 14.89
N HIS A 133 0.37 3.90 15.25
CA HIS A 133 0.05 4.14 16.65
C HIS A 133 0.42 2.87 17.42
N GLN A 134 1.41 2.93 18.30
CA GLN A 134 1.83 1.79 19.10
C GLN A 134 1.60 2.08 20.57
N LEU A 135 0.86 1.20 21.23
CA LEU A 135 0.79 1.18 22.68
C LEU A 135 2.03 0.46 23.20
N ARG A 136 2.95 1.20 23.80
CA ARG A 136 4.14 0.63 24.46
C ARG A 136 3.85 0.46 25.93
N VAL A 137 3.71 -0.78 26.37
CA VAL A 137 3.57 -1.09 27.81
C VAL A 137 4.93 -1.52 28.33
N ARG A 138 5.43 -0.78 29.31
CA ARG A 138 6.63 -1.13 30.08
C ARG A 138 6.15 -1.92 31.29
N ASP A 139 6.47 -3.20 31.32
CA ASP A 139 6.22 -4.05 32.47
C ASP A 139 7.25 -3.75 33.58
N THR A 140 6.98 -4.20 34.80
CA THR A 140 7.81 -3.99 36.00
C THR A 140 9.23 -4.56 35.84
N ASP A 141 9.41 -5.53 34.93
CA ASP A 141 10.68 -6.16 34.58
C ASP A 141 11.50 -5.37 33.54
N GLY A 142 11.05 -4.18 33.13
CA GLY A 142 11.74 -3.33 32.16
C GLY A 142 11.56 -3.74 30.69
N ILE A 143 10.88 -4.86 30.42
CA ILE A 143 10.55 -5.30 29.06
C ILE A 143 9.48 -4.37 28.48
N ILE A 144 9.80 -3.73 27.35
CA ILE A 144 8.85 -2.89 26.60
C ILE A 144 8.20 -3.76 25.53
N LYS A 145 6.94 -4.15 25.73
CA LYS A 145 6.13 -4.76 24.67
C LYS A 145 5.42 -3.65 23.89
N GLY A 146 5.68 -3.58 22.59
CA GLY A 146 4.96 -2.69 21.67
C GLY A 146 3.79 -3.43 21.05
N TYR A 147 2.58 -2.93 21.25
CA TYR A 147 1.37 -3.41 20.62
C TYR A 147 0.94 -2.43 19.54
N SER A 148 0.64 -2.91 18.33
CA SER A 148 0.03 -2.06 17.30
C SER A 148 -1.38 -1.66 17.75
N ALA A 149 -1.66 -0.37 17.67
CA ALA A 149 -2.91 0.31 18.03
C ALA A 149 -3.46 1.09 16.82
N GLU A 150 -3.23 0.58 15.60
CA GLU A 150 -3.91 1.09 14.40
C GLU A 150 -5.30 0.46 14.26
N PHE A 151 -6.32 1.14 14.76
CA PHE A 151 -7.72 0.70 14.67
C PHE A 151 -8.40 1.09 13.35
N ILE A 152 -7.75 0.87 12.21
CA ILE A 152 -8.22 1.36 10.90
C ILE A 152 -9.59 0.78 10.50
N ASN A 153 -9.82 -0.51 10.77
CA ASN A 153 -11.03 -1.22 10.31
C ASN A 153 -12.06 -1.48 11.41
N ARG A 154 -11.65 -1.42 12.68
CA ARG A 154 -12.54 -1.75 13.81
C ARG A 154 -12.06 -1.11 15.09
N HIS A 155 -12.93 -0.28 15.68
CA HIS A 155 -12.63 0.43 16.91
C HIS A 155 -13.02 -0.45 18.11
N PRO A 156 -12.17 -0.56 19.14
CA PRO A 156 -12.52 -1.26 20.36
C PRO A 156 -13.65 -0.52 21.08
N THR A 157 -14.65 -1.30 21.51
CA THR A 157 -15.81 -0.84 22.27
C THR A 157 -15.94 -1.69 23.54
N PRO A 158 -16.57 -1.18 24.61
CA PRO A 158 -16.68 -1.89 25.88
C PRO A 158 -17.30 -3.30 25.76
N GLU A 159 -18.15 -3.50 24.76
CA GLU A 159 -18.83 -4.76 24.46
C GLU A 159 -17.93 -5.79 23.75
N LYS A 160 -16.85 -5.34 23.11
CA LYS A 160 -15.95 -6.21 22.34
C LYS A 160 -14.49 -5.68 22.37
N PRO A 161 -13.80 -5.87 23.51
CA PRO A 161 -12.45 -5.36 23.73
C PRO A 161 -11.43 -6.02 22.81
N TRP A 162 -10.29 -5.33 22.68
CA TRP A 162 -9.13 -5.87 21.97
C TRP A 162 -8.12 -6.41 22.98
N ASP A 163 -8.04 -7.73 23.11
CA ASP A 163 -7.13 -8.39 24.04
C ASP A 163 -5.71 -8.43 23.46
N LEU A 164 -4.76 -7.86 24.20
CA LEU A 164 -3.34 -7.79 23.84
C LEU A 164 -2.52 -8.95 24.44
N GLY A 165 -3.20 -9.92 25.04
CA GLY A 165 -2.60 -11.11 25.64
C GLY A 165 -1.92 -10.87 26.99
N PRO A 166 -1.29 -11.90 27.57
CA PRO A 166 -0.60 -11.80 28.85
C PRO A 166 0.75 -11.06 28.76
N LEU A 167 0.97 -10.17 29.72
CA LEU A 167 2.25 -9.55 30.01
C LEU A 167 3.19 -10.54 30.70
N ALA A 168 4.49 -10.22 30.78
CA ALA A 168 5.49 -11.11 31.39
C ALA A 168 5.23 -11.31 32.89
N SER A 169 4.67 -10.28 33.55
CA SER A 169 4.17 -10.32 34.93
C SER A 169 2.88 -11.12 35.14
N GLY A 170 2.28 -11.70 34.09
CA GLY A 170 1.01 -12.43 34.18
C GLY A 170 -0.25 -11.54 34.11
N ALA A 171 -0.10 -10.23 34.02
CA ALA A 171 -1.22 -9.30 33.83
C ALA A 171 -1.85 -9.46 32.43
N ARG A 172 -3.17 -9.30 32.32
CA ARG A 172 -3.87 -9.27 31.02
C ARG A 172 -4.13 -7.83 30.60
N LEU A 173 -3.63 -7.46 29.42
CA LEU A 173 -3.83 -6.14 28.86
C LEU A 173 -4.95 -6.19 27.81
N SER A 174 -5.98 -5.36 27.97
CA SER A 174 -7.09 -5.29 27.03
C SER A 174 -7.45 -3.84 26.76
N ILE A 175 -7.69 -3.47 25.50
CA ILE A 175 -8.13 -2.12 25.13
C ILE A 175 -9.65 -2.11 25.06
N LEU A 176 -10.27 -1.38 25.99
CA LEU A 176 -11.73 -1.29 26.15
C LEU A 176 -12.36 -0.19 25.28
N GLN A 177 -11.64 0.91 25.06
CA GLN A 177 -12.16 2.08 24.36
C GLN A 177 -11.03 2.83 23.66
N TYR A 178 -11.34 3.43 22.51
CA TYR A 178 -10.44 4.26 21.72
C TYR A 178 -11.03 5.66 21.57
N ALA A 179 -10.23 6.69 21.87
CA ALA A 179 -10.55 8.09 21.61
C ALA A 179 -9.55 8.65 20.58
N PRO A 180 -10.01 9.32 19.51
CA PRO A 180 -9.14 9.85 18.47
C PRO A 180 -8.35 11.10 18.90
N ALA A 181 -8.76 11.74 20.01
CA ALA A 181 -8.09 12.89 20.59
C ALA A 181 -8.11 12.79 22.12
N VAL A 182 -7.05 13.26 22.76
CA VAL A 182 -6.97 13.38 24.22
C VAL A 182 -7.53 14.75 24.61
N GLU A 183 -8.75 14.79 25.13
CA GLU A 183 -9.31 15.99 25.77
C GLU A 183 -8.73 16.13 27.18
N GLY A 184 -7.65 16.91 27.30
CA GLY A 184 -7.08 17.28 28.59
C GLY A 184 -7.63 18.62 29.06
N LYS A 185 -8.36 18.64 30.18
CA LYS A 185 -8.68 19.88 30.88
C LYS A 185 -7.41 20.36 31.59
N LEU A 186 -6.61 21.18 30.91
CA LEU A 186 -5.45 21.81 31.50
C LEU A 186 -5.94 22.84 32.51
N ASN A 187 -5.64 22.64 33.80
CA ASN A 187 -5.72 23.68 34.83
C ASN A 187 -4.31 24.27 34.99
N PRO A 188 -3.88 25.20 34.11
CA PRO A 188 -2.58 25.82 34.29
C PRO A 188 -2.58 26.58 35.62
N LYS A 189 -1.58 26.29 36.45
CA LYS A 189 -1.34 27.08 37.66
C LYS A 189 -0.92 28.49 37.21
N PRO A 190 -1.56 29.57 37.69
CA PRO A 190 -1.12 30.93 37.37
C PRO A 190 0.35 31.09 37.77
N LEU A 191 1.15 31.69 36.90
CA LEU A 191 2.51 32.10 37.23
C LEU A 191 2.42 33.32 38.17
N ASP A 192 3.00 33.23 39.35
CA ASP A 192 2.96 34.30 40.38
C ASP A 192 3.74 35.58 39.97
N ALA A 193 4.46 35.53 38.85
CA ALA A 193 5.13 36.69 38.26
C ALA A 193 4.99 36.60 36.74
N GLY A 194 4.51 37.68 36.10
CA GLY A 194 4.23 37.78 34.67
C GLY A 194 5.47 37.67 33.78
N GLY A 195 6.05 36.48 33.69
CA GLY A 195 7.01 36.09 32.68
C GLY A 195 6.28 35.47 31.48
N VAL A 196 6.59 35.97 30.29
CA VAL A 196 6.15 35.40 29.01
C VAL A 196 6.80 34.01 28.83
N PRO A 197 6.11 33.00 28.27
CA PRO A 197 6.64 31.65 28.09
C PRO A 197 7.95 31.58 27.29
#